data_AF-A0A9Q0Q111-F1
#
_entry.id   AF-A0A9Q0Q111-F1
#
_cell.length_a   1.000
_cell.length_b   1.000
_cell.length_c   1.000
_cell.angle_alpha   90.00
_cell.angle_beta   90.00
_cell.angle_gamma   90.00
#
_symmetry.space_group_name_H-M   'P 1'
#
loop_
_entity.id
_entity.type
_entity.pdbx_description
1 polymer ?
#
loop_
_entity_poly.entity_id
_entity_poly.type
_entity_poly.pdbx_seq_one_letter_code
_entity_poly.pdbx_strand_id
1 'polypeptide(L)'
;MFAAENGLKSDPRLQGISEAIRVVPHFPKQGIMFQDITTLLLDHKAFKDTVDIFVDRYRGMNISVVAGVEARGFVFGPAIALAIGAKFVPLRKPRKLPGEVISEAYELEYGTDCLEIHVGAVQPGERAIVIDDLVATGGTLSAAIRLLERVGAEVIECACVIGVREVKGQCRLNGKPLYILVEPRQIDNCC
;
A
#
# COMPACT_ATOMS: atom_id res chain seq x y z
N MET A 1 -11.40 -10.10 -12.31
CA MET A 1 -10.64 -8.90 -12.70
C MET A 1 -10.91 -7.82 -11.67
N PHE A 2 -9.90 -7.40 -10.89
CA PHE A 2 -10.02 -6.38 -9.83
C PHE A 2 -10.77 -5.12 -10.25
N ALA A 3 -10.65 -4.80 -11.53
CA ALA A 3 -11.25 -3.65 -12.15
C ALA A 3 -12.80 -3.68 -12.11
N ALA A 4 -13.44 -4.86 -12.00
CA ALA A 4 -14.91 -4.99 -11.96
C ALA A 4 -15.55 -4.60 -10.62
N GLU A 5 -14.83 -4.75 -9.50
CA GLU A 5 -15.38 -4.55 -8.16
C GLU A 5 -15.10 -3.15 -7.59
N ASN A 6 -14.16 -2.42 -8.20
CA ASN A 6 -13.66 -1.13 -7.73
C ASN A 6 -14.00 0.03 -8.70
N GLY A 7 -14.86 -0.19 -9.71
CA GLY A 7 -15.21 0.82 -10.72
C GLY A 7 -14.12 1.13 -11.75
N LEU A 8 -13.00 0.39 -11.73
CA LEU A 8 -11.82 0.64 -12.58
C LEU A 8 -11.80 -0.17 -13.89
N LYS A 9 -12.82 -0.99 -14.20
CA LYS A 9 -12.85 -1.97 -15.31
C LYS A 9 -12.59 -1.40 -16.70
N SER A 10 -12.67 -0.09 -16.81
CA SER A 10 -12.55 0.67 -18.04
C SER A 10 -11.58 1.84 -17.93
N ASP A 11 -10.79 1.95 -16.86
CA ASP A 11 -9.76 2.98 -16.78
C ASP A 11 -8.58 2.59 -17.69
N PRO A 12 -8.35 3.31 -18.81
CA PRO A 12 -7.30 2.95 -19.77
C PRO A 12 -5.88 3.07 -19.18
N ARG A 13 -5.72 3.77 -18.05
CA ARG A 13 -4.44 3.95 -17.37
C ARG A 13 -3.90 2.65 -16.78
N LEU A 14 -4.78 1.74 -16.33
CA LEU A 14 -4.38 0.51 -15.64
C LEU A 14 -3.48 -0.40 -16.49
N GLN A 15 -3.72 -0.45 -17.80
CA GLN A 15 -2.88 -1.23 -18.71
C GLN A 15 -1.45 -0.68 -18.72
N GLY A 16 -1.29 0.64 -18.90
CA GLY A 16 0.03 1.27 -18.89
C GLY A 16 0.76 1.10 -17.55
N ILE A 17 0.05 1.20 -16.43
CA ILE A 17 0.60 0.93 -15.09
C ILE A 17 1.12 -0.51 -14.98
N SER A 18 0.31 -1.50 -15.38
CA SER A 18 0.69 -2.91 -15.35
C SER A 18 1.89 -3.21 -16.24
N GLU A 19 1.90 -2.68 -17.45
CA GLU A 19 2.97 -2.88 -18.43
C GLU A 19 4.31 -2.26 -17.99
N ALA A 20 4.25 -1.14 -17.27
CA ALA A 20 5.43 -0.44 -16.77
C ALA A 20 6.12 -1.14 -15.58
N ILE A 21 5.49 -2.11 -14.91
CA ILE A 21 6.08 -2.84 -13.76
C ILE A 21 6.87 -4.06 -14.25
N ARG A 22 8.20 -4.04 -14.12
CA ARG A 22 9.04 -5.18 -14.54
C ARG A 22 8.84 -6.39 -13.62
N VAL A 23 8.80 -7.58 -14.21
CA VAL A 23 8.86 -8.84 -13.46
C VAL A 23 10.29 -9.35 -13.45
N VAL A 24 10.83 -9.62 -12.25
CA VAL A 24 12.15 -10.20 -12.06
C VAL A 24 11.99 -11.63 -11.51
N PRO A 25 12.27 -12.66 -12.31
CA PRO A 25 12.11 -14.05 -11.86
C PRO A 25 13.17 -14.42 -10.82
N HIS A 26 12.77 -15.27 -9.88
CA HIS A 26 13.62 -15.92 -8.88
C HIS A 26 14.32 -14.94 -7.91
N PHE A 27 13.67 -13.81 -7.62
CA PHE A 27 14.14 -12.84 -6.65
C PHE A 27 13.12 -12.65 -5.51
N PRO A 28 13.55 -12.54 -4.23
CA PRO A 28 14.93 -12.69 -3.74
C PRO A 28 15.37 -14.16 -3.63
N LYS A 29 14.47 -15.12 -3.91
CA LYS A 29 14.72 -16.55 -3.86
C LYS A 29 14.07 -17.25 -5.05
N GLN A 30 14.56 -18.45 -5.37
CA GLN A 30 14.01 -19.32 -6.41
C GLN A 30 12.50 -19.51 -6.23
N GLY A 31 11.77 -19.47 -7.34
CA GLY A 31 10.30 -19.63 -7.36
C GLY A 31 9.47 -18.37 -7.15
N ILE A 32 10.06 -17.22 -6.79
CA ILE A 32 9.34 -15.96 -6.60
C ILE A 32 9.40 -15.09 -7.87
N MET A 33 8.25 -14.56 -8.32
CA MET A 33 8.16 -13.56 -9.40
C MET A 33 8.08 -12.16 -8.80
N PHE A 34 9.23 -11.52 -8.64
CA PHE A 34 9.30 -10.21 -8.00
C PHE A 34 8.74 -9.12 -8.91
N GLN A 35 7.85 -8.30 -8.37
CA GLN A 35 7.25 -7.17 -9.08
C GLN A 35 8.07 -5.91 -8.77
N ASP A 36 8.91 -5.53 -9.71
CA ASP A 36 9.81 -4.40 -9.58
C ASP A 36 9.14 -3.11 -10.08
N ILE A 37 8.65 -2.32 -9.13
CA ILE A 37 8.01 -1.03 -9.40
C ILE A 37 8.99 0.04 -9.89
N THR A 38 10.31 -0.15 -9.82
CA THR A 38 11.26 0.92 -10.17
C THR A 38 11.14 1.33 -11.63
N THR A 39 10.78 0.42 -12.54
CA THR A 39 10.52 0.76 -13.95
C THR A 39 9.24 1.57 -14.12
N LEU A 40 8.21 1.33 -13.29
CA LEU A 40 7.01 2.18 -13.24
C LEU A 40 7.35 3.59 -12.78
N LEU A 41 8.27 3.73 -11.81
CA LEU A 41 8.70 5.04 -11.32
C LEU A 41 9.52 5.84 -12.35
N LEU A 42 10.24 5.15 -13.23
CA LEU A 42 11.00 5.78 -14.32
C LEU A 42 10.12 6.19 -15.51
N ASP A 43 8.97 5.54 -15.69
CA ASP A 43 7.93 5.99 -16.62
C ASP A 43 7.08 7.09 -15.96
N HIS A 44 7.40 8.34 -16.28
CA HIS A 44 6.72 9.49 -15.68
C HIS A 44 5.20 9.48 -15.89
N LYS A 45 4.71 8.88 -16.98
CA LYS A 45 3.29 8.82 -17.29
C LYS A 45 2.63 7.74 -16.44
N ALA A 46 3.20 6.54 -16.37
CA ALA A 46 2.68 5.47 -15.53
C ALA A 46 2.73 5.84 -14.04
N PHE A 47 3.79 6.50 -13.58
CA PHE A 47 3.88 6.98 -12.20
C PHE A 47 2.82 8.04 -11.89
N LYS A 48 2.66 9.05 -12.76
CA LYS A 48 1.60 10.06 -12.60
C LYS A 48 0.21 9.43 -12.60
N ASP A 49 -0.07 8.55 -13.57
CA ASP A 49 -1.34 7.84 -13.69
C ASP A 49 -1.65 7.03 -12.42
N THR A 50 -0.64 6.39 -11.82
CA THR A 50 -0.76 5.65 -10.55
C THR A 50 -1.18 6.57 -9.39
N VAL A 51 -0.50 7.71 -9.22
CA VAL A 51 -0.82 8.67 -8.15
C VAL A 51 -2.21 9.28 -8.37
N ASP A 52 -2.52 9.69 -9.61
CA ASP A 52 -3.81 10.32 -9.94
C ASP A 52 -4.99 9.42 -9.62
N ILE A 53 -4.91 8.11 -9.91
CA ILE A 53 -5.99 7.18 -9.59
C ILE A 53 -6.26 7.15 -8.07
N PHE A 54 -5.22 7.09 -7.24
CA PHE A 54 -5.41 7.14 -5.78
C PHE A 54 -5.96 8.49 -5.32
N VAL A 55 -5.47 9.60 -5.88
CA VAL A 55 -5.98 10.94 -5.56
C VAL A 55 -7.46 11.05 -5.92
N ASP A 56 -7.86 10.62 -7.11
CA ASP A 56 -9.25 10.61 -7.56
C ASP A 56 -10.13 9.74 -6.65
N ARG A 57 -9.62 8.57 -6.23
CA ARG A 57 -10.30 7.64 -5.32
C ARG A 57 -10.60 8.25 -3.95
N TYR A 58 -9.67 9.05 -3.40
CA TYR A 58 -9.75 9.58 -2.04
C TYR A 58 -10.21 11.03 -1.94
N ARG A 59 -10.32 11.73 -3.08
CA ARG A 59 -10.81 13.11 -3.11
C ARG A 59 -12.24 13.19 -2.55
N GLY A 60 -12.44 14.13 -1.62
CA GLY A 60 -13.76 14.35 -1.00
C GLY A 60 -14.17 13.31 0.06
N MET A 61 -13.31 12.33 0.39
CA MET A 61 -13.59 11.34 1.44
C MET A 61 -13.23 11.81 2.86
N ASN A 62 -12.79 13.07 3.00
CA ASN A 62 -12.32 13.68 4.24
C ASN A 62 -11.21 12.86 4.92
N ILE A 63 -10.29 12.30 4.12
CA ILE A 63 -9.07 11.66 4.64
C ILE A 63 -8.15 12.76 5.15
N SER A 64 -7.76 12.69 6.42
CA SER A 64 -6.81 13.63 7.04
C SER A 64 -5.42 13.03 7.24
N VAL A 65 -5.29 11.70 7.17
CA VAL A 65 -4.02 10.97 7.36
C VAL A 65 -3.78 10.00 6.20
N VAL A 66 -2.61 10.11 5.59
CA VAL A 66 -2.07 9.08 4.69
C VAL A 66 -0.87 8.46 5.36
N ALA A 67 -1.02 7.21 5.81
CA ALA A 67 0.05 6.44 6.42
C ALA A 67 0.76 5.61 5.35
N GLY A 68 2.07 5.80 5.16
CA GLY A 68 2.87 4.98 4.27
C GLY A 68 3.56 3.86 5.03
N VAL A 69 3.66 2.66 4.45
CA VAL A 69 4.54 1.60 4.96
C VAL A 69 5.92 1.75 4.35
N GLU A 70 6.98 1.67 5.17
CA GLU A 70 8.33 1.79 4.62
C GLU A 70 8.75 0.58 3.77
N ALA A 71 9.63 0.75 2.78
CA ALA A 71 10.06 2.03 2.22
C ALA A 71 9.22 2.42 0.99
N ARG A 72 8.65 1.45 0.28
CA ARG A 72 8.05 1.67 -1.05
C ARG A 72 6.69 2.34 -0.97
N GLY A 73 5.93 2.17 0.12
CA GLY A 73 4.76 2.99 0.41
C GLY A 73 5.08 4.50 0.50
N PHE A 74 6.34 4.88 0.80
CA PHE A 74 6.75 6.30 0.85
C PHE A 74 6.94 6.92 -0.52
N VAL A 75 6.97 6.11 -1.59
CA VAL A 75 7.07 6.64 -2.95
C VAL A 75 5.74 7.24 -3.40
N PHE A 76 4.62 6.66 -2.97
CA PHE A 76 3.27 7.08 -3.36
C PHE A 76 2.57 7.91 -2.27
N GLY A 77 2.71 7.50 -1.01
CA GLY A 77 1.97 8.08 0.12
C GLY A 77 2.08 9.61 0.25
N PRO A 78 3.29 10.20 0.25
CA PRO A 78 3.45 11.65 0.36
C PRO A 78 2.82 12.43 -0.80
N ALA A 79 2.92 11.91 -2.03
CA ALA A 79 2.32 12.54 -3.21
C ALA A 79 0.79 12.56 -3.12
N ILE A 80 0.20 11.44 -2.67
CA ILE A 80 -1.25 11.33 -2.44
C ILE A 80 -1.67 12.28 -1.31
N ALA A 81 -0.96 12.27 -0.18
CA ALA A 81 -1.25 13.11 0.99
C ALA A 81 -1.29 14.59 0.62
N LEU A 82 -0.27 15.07 -0.07
CA LEU A 82 -0.17 16.45 -0.52
C LEU A 82 -1.33 16.82 -1.45
N ALA A 83 -1.66 15.96 -2.41
CA ALA A 83 -2.70 16.22 -3.39
C ALA A 83 -4.13 16.24 -2.82
N ILE A 84 -4.39 15.50 -1.73
CA ILE A 84 -5.71 15.49 -1.07
C ILE A 84 -5.80 16.42 0.16
N GLY A 85 -4.71 17.12 0.52
CA GLY A 85 -4.67 18.01 1.67
C GLY A 85 -4.61 17.29 3.03
N ALA A 86 -4.02 16.10 3.06
CA ALA A 86 -3.82 15.30 4.26
C ALA A 86 -2.36 15.39 4.74
N LYS A 87 -2.10 15.05 6.01
CA LYS A 87 -0.73 14.85 6.50
C LYS A 87 -0.24 13.45 6.14
N PHE A 88 1.06 13.34 5.90
CA PHE A 88 1.73 12.07 5.70
C PHE A 88 2.32 11.56 7.02
N VAL A 89 2.08 10.28 7.33
CA VAL A 89 2.60 9.61 8.53
C VAL A 89 3.45 8.41 8.12
N PRO A 90 4.76 8.39 8.43
CA PRO A 90 5.61 7.25 8.11
C PRO A 90 5.42 6.12 9.13
N LEU A 91 5.11 4.91 8.66
CA LEU A 91 5.19 3.67 9.45
C LEU A 91 6.51 2.98 9.11
N ARG A 92 7.35 2.75 10.12
CA ARG A 92 8.72 2.27 9.90
C ARG A 92 9.07 1.06 10.74
N LYS A 93 10.09 0.31 10.35
CA LYS A 93 10.68 -0.74 11.18
C LYS A 93 11.36 -0.13 12.41
N PRO A 94 11.62 -0.96 13.43
CA PRO A 94 12.19 -0.51 14.68
C PRO A 94 13.46 0.31 14.54
N ARG A 95 13.56 1.36 15.38
CA ARG A 95 14.74 2.25 15.51
C ARG A 95 14.99 3.15 14.30
N LYS A 96 13.98 3.40 13.46
CA LYS A 96 14.06 4.33 12.33
C LYS A 96 13.37 5.67 12.58
N LEU A 97 12.49 5.73 13.57
CA LEU A 97 11.82 6.96 14.00
C LEU A 97 12.51 7.50 15.26
N PRO A 98 12.87 8.80 15.31
CA PRO A 98 13.45 9.40 16.50
C PRO A 98 12.38 9.69 17.57
N GLY A 99 12.70 9.62 18.86
CA GLY A 99 11.74 9.98 19.91
C GLY A 99 10.75 8.86 20.28
N GLU A 100 9.60 9.22 20.86
CA GLU A 100 8.65 8.27 21.43
C GLU A 100 7.79 7.61 20.34
N VAL A 101 7.71 6.28 20.37
CA VAL A 101 6.99 5.46 19.41
C VAL A 101 6.13 4.42 20.11
N ILE A 102 5.07 3.97 19.44
CA ILE A 102 4.45 2.68 19.73
C ILE A 102 4.75 1.70 18.61
N SER A 103 4.75 0.41 18.95
CA SER A 103 5.14 -0.67 18.05
C SER A 103 4.03 -1.71 17.92
N GLU A 104 3.93 -2.33 16.74
CA GLU A 104 3.04 -3.44 16.44
C GLU A 104 3.83 -4.55 15.72
N ALA A 105 3.86 -5.74 16.32
CA ALA A 105 4.51 -6.90 15.71
C ALA A 105 3.54 -7.65 14.78
N TYR A 106 4.10 -8.33 13.78
CA TYR A 106 3.35 -9.22 12.89
C TYR A 106 4.19 -10.40 12.43
N GLU A 107 3.50 -11.48 12.08
CA GLU A 107 4.11 -12.70 11.62
C GLU A 107 4.39 -12.64 10.11
N LEU A 108 5.57 -13.13 9.75
CA LEU A 108 5.96 -13.46 8.39
C LEU A 108 5.94 -14.98 8.23
N GLU A 109 6.02 -15.47 6.99
CA GLU A 109 6.15 -16.91 6.72
C GLU A 109 7.37 -17.53 7.44
N TYR A 110 8.44 -16.74 7.61
CA TYR A 110 9.64 -17.11 8.34
C TYR A 110 10.06 -15.99 9.29
N GLY A 111 9.41 -15.92 10.45
CA GLY A 111 9.79 -15.03 11.55
C GLY A 111 8.73 -13.98 11.88
N THR A 112 9.15 -12.94 12.60
CA THR A 112 8.32 -11.79 12.96
C THR A 112 9.00 -10.51 12.50
N ASP A 113 8.20 -9.51 12.18
CA ASP A 113 8.66 -8.16 11.90
C ASP A 113 7.79 -7.17 12.69
N CYS A 114 8.14 -5.89 12.67
CA CYS A 114 7.50 -4.89 13.49
C CYS A 114 7.39 -3.55 12.77
N LEU A 115 6.29 -2.84 13.02
CA LEU A 115 6.08 -1.46 12.59
C LEU A 115 5.98 -0.53 13.79
N GLU A 116 6.54 0.66 13.66
CA GLU A 116 6.54 1.77 14.62
C GLU A 116 5.89 3.00 13.99
N ILE A 117 5.22 3.78 14.85
CA ILE A 117 4.67 5.11 14.58
C ILE A 117 5.02 6.01 15.77
N HIS A 118 5.27 7.30 15.50
CA HIS A 118 5.42 8.28 16.57
C HIS A 118 4.13 8.45 17.38
N VAL A 119 4.27 8.56 18.70
CA VAL A 119 3.18 9.02 19.56
C VAL A 119 2.79 10.45 19.17
N GLY A 120 1.49 10.70 19.03
CA GLY A 120 0.96 12.02 18.66
C GLY A 120 0.98 12.36 17.16
N ALA A 121 1.54 11.48 16.31
CA ALA A 121 1.49 11.67 14.84
C ALA A 121 0.05 11.73 14.31
N VAL A 122 -0.86 11.02 14.97
CA VAL A 122 -2.29 10.96 14.66
C VAL A 122 -3.08 11.33 15.90
N GLN A 123 -4.17 12.05 15.71
CA GLN A 123 -5.12 12.45 16.73
C GLN A 123 -6.35 11.54 16.68
N PRO A 124 -7.00 11.26 17.82
CA PRO A 124 -8.21 10.46 17.84
C PRO A 124 -9.31 10.99 16.90
N GLY A 125 -9.94 10.10 16.13
CA GLY A 125 -11.00 10.41 15.17
C GLY A 125 -10.50 10.86 13.79
N GLU A 126 -9.19 11.01 13.58
CA GLU A 126 -8.66 11.29 12.25
C GLU A 126 -8.89 10.12 11.29
N ARG A 127 -9.33 10.42 10.07
CA ARG A 127 -9.62 9.43 9.03
C ARG A 127 -8.36 9.11 8.26
N ALA A 128 -7.93 7.85 8.32
CA ALA A 128 -6.66 7.40 7.79
C ALA A 128 -6.82 6.41 6.64
N ILE A 129 -5.91 6.49 5.67
CA ILE A 129 -5.67 5.41 4.70
C ILE A 129 -4.24 4.90 4.86
N VAL A 130 -4.03 3.62 4.55
CA VAL A 130 -2.69 3.00 4.50
C VAL A 130 -2.28 2.79 3.06
N ILE A 131 -1.10 3.27 2.68
CA ILE A 131 -0.52 3.12 1.34
C ILE A 131 0.72 2.23 1.39
N ASP A 132 0.76 1.24 0.51
CA ASP A 132 1.96 0.44 0.22
C ASP A 132 2.09 0.19 -1.29
N ASP A 133 3.22 -0.32 -1.74
CA ASP A 133 3.38 -0.65 -3.16
C ASP A 133 2.72 -1.98 -3.54
N LEU A 134 2.90 -3.00 -2.69
CA LEU A 134 2.45 -4.36 -2.98
C LEU A 134 1.90 -5.06 -1.73
N VAL A 135 0.80 -5.79 -1.91
CA VAL A 135 0.25 -6.68 -0.88
C VAL A 135 0.26 -8.15 -1.32
N ALA A 136 0.91 -9.00 -0.52
CA ALA A 136 1.03 -10.45 -0.75
C ALA A 136 0.24 -11.28 0.26
N THR A 137 0.49 -11.13 1.57
CA THR A 137 -0.25 -11.84 2.64
C THR A 137 -1.25 -10.94 3.37
N GLY A 138 -0.98 -9.63 3.41
CA GLY A 138 -1.74 -8.63 4.17
C GLY A 138 -1.19 -8.35 5.57
N GLY A 139 -0.24 -9.16 6.10
CA GLY A 139 0.23 -9.04 7.48
C GLY A 139 0.74 -7.65 7.86
N THR A 140 1.54 -7.04 6.98
CA THR A 140 2.07 -5.68 7.17
C THR A 140 0.95 -4.63 7.23
N LEU A 141 -0.04 -4.72 6.34
CA LEU A 141 -1.19 -3.81 6.32
C LEU A 141 -2.06 -4.00 7.57
N SER A 142 -2.25 -5.24 8.03
CA SER A 142 -2.99 -5.53 9.26
C SER A 142 -2.29 -4.96 10.50
N ALA A 143 -0.96 -5.02 10.56
CA ALA A 143 -0.18 -4.34 11.59
C ALA A 143 -0.32 -2.82 11.51
N ALA A 144 -0.23 -2.26 10.31
CA ALA A 144 -0.45 -0.82 10.09
C ALA A 144 -1.84 -0.36 10.56
N ILE A 145 -2.89 -1.14 10.25
CA ILE A 145 -4.25 -0.87 10.73
C ILE A 145 -4.29 -0.86 12.26
N ARG A 146 -3.82 -1.93 12.91
CA ARG A 146 -3.84 -2.03 14.39
C ARG A 146 -3.07 -0.89 15.04
N LEU A 147 -1.91 -0.53 14.49
CA LEU A 147 -1.06 0.53 15.00
C LEU A 147 -1.76 1.90 14.92
N LEU A 148 -2.42 2.20 13.80
CA LEU A 148 -3.21 3.43 13.62
C LEU A 148 -4.45 3.47 14.51
N GLU A 149 -5.19 2.36 14.64
CA GLU A 149 -6.36 2.29 15.50
C GLU A 149 -6.00 2.42 16.98
N ARG A 150 -4.83 1.91 17.41
CA ARG A 150 -4.31 2.08 18.77
C ARG A 150 -3.96 3.53 19.12
N VAL A 151 -3.66 4.38 18.13
CA VAL A 151 -3.50 5.84 18.33
C VAL A 151 -4.81 6.61 18.07
N GLY A 152 -5.93 5.91 17.90
CA GLY A 152 -7.26 6.48 17.79
C GLY A 152 -7.71 6.87 16.38
N ALA A 153 -6.97 6.48 15.33
CA ALA A 153 -7.36 6.76 13.96
C ALA A 153 -8.55 5.90 13.50
N GLU A 154 -9.42 6.45 12.67
CA GLU A 154 -10.40 5.69 11.90
C GLU A 154 -9.76 5.24 10.58
N VAL A 155 -9.28 3.99 10.49
CA VAL A 155 -8.75 3.48 9.23
C VAL A 155 -9.89 3.18 8.27
N ILE A 156 -9.92 3.89 7.14
CA ILE A 156 -10.97 3.85 6.12
C ILE A 156 -10.70 2.74 5.09
N GLU A 157 -9.47 2.65 4.60
CA GLU A 157 -9.09 1.73 3.53
C GLU A 157 -7.57 1.51 3.51
N CYS A 158 -7.14 0.34 3.08
CA CYS A 158 -5.76 0.10 2.65
C CYS A 158 -5.68 0.14 1.13
N ALA A 159 -4.60 0.65 0.57
CA ALA A 159 -4.40 0.67 -0.87
C ALA A 159 -2.99 0.31 -1.31
N CYS A 160 -2.92 -0.46 -2.38
CA CYS A 160 -1.67 -0.90 -2.99
C CYS A 160 -1.71 -0.74 -4.51
N VAL A 161 -0.54 -0.52 -5.11
CA VAL A 161 -0.43 -0.56 -6.57
C VAL A 161 -0.69 -1.98 -7.06
N ILE A 162 -0.05 -2.96 -6.43
CA ILE A 162 -0.07 -4.37 -6.83
C ILE A 162 -0.68 -5.21 -5.71
N GLY A 163 -1.52 -6.19 -6.04
CA GLY A 163 -2.02 -7.10 -5.01
C GLY A 163 -2.56 -8.42 -5.56
N VAL A 164 -2.41 -9.48 -4.76
CA VAL A 164 -2.95 -10.81 -5.07
C VAL A 164 -4.39 -10.95 -4.56
N ARG A 165 -5.23 -11.69 -5.30
CA ARG A 165 -6.68 -11.76 -5.04
C ARG A 165 -7.02 -12.42 -3.70
N GLU A 166 -6.17 -13.33 -3.25
CA GLU A 166 -6.34 -14.12 -2.04
C GLU A 166 -6.29 -13.25 -0.77
N VAL A 167 -5.74 -12.04 -0.83
CA VAL A 167 -5.71 -11.09 0.30
C VAL A 167 -7.02 -10.33 0.45
N LYS A 168 -7.81 -10.21 -0.62
CA LYS A 168 -9.08 -9.47 -0.62
C LYS A 168 -10.18 -10.17 0.20
N GLY A 169 -9.92 -11.35 0.77
CA GLY A 169 -10.81 -12.03 1.72
C GLY A 169 -10.96 -11.21 3.00
N GLN A 170 -12.21 -10.93 3.40
CA GLN A 170 -12.61 -10.01 4.46
C GLN A 170 -11.91 -10.21 5.82
N CYS A 171 -11.41 -11.42 6.12
CA CYS A 171 -10.78 -11.72 7.39
C CYS A 171 -9.32 -11.25 7.52
N ARG A 172 -8.60 -10.96 6.43
CA ARG A 172 -7.15 -10.72 6.51
C ARG A 172 -6.77 -9.31 6.99
N LEU A 173 -7.57 -8.30 6.67
CA LEU A 173 -7.29 -6.89 6.99
C LEU A 173 -8.22 -6.34 8.08
N ASN A 174 -8.57 -7.16 9.06
CA ASN A 174 -9.46 -6.78 10.18
C ASN A 174 -10.79 -6.13 9.71
N GLY A 175 -11.37 -6.63 8.61
CA GLY A 175 -12.60 -6.09 8.04
C GLY A 175 -12.46 -4.75 7.29
N LYS A 176 -11.23 -4.24 7.08
CA LYS A 176 -11.00 -3.02 6.29
C LYS A 176 -10.95 -3.32 4.79
N PRO A 177 -11.48 -2.43 3.94
CA PRO A 177 -11.41 -2.60 2.50
C PRO A 177 -9.98 -2.46 1.97
N LEU A 178 -9.73 -3.11 0.83
CA LEU A 178 -8.45 -3.10 0.12
C LEU A 178 -8.66 -2.65 -1.33
N TYR A 179 -8.01 -1.55 -1.70
CA TYR A 179 -8.02 -1.01 -3.05
C TYR A 179 -6.71 -1.33 -3.77
N ILE A 180 -6.80 -2.04 -4.90
CA ILE A 180 -5.65 -2.50 -5.70
C ILE A 180 -5.82 -1.99 -7.12
N LEU A 181 -4.74 -1.52 -7.74
CA LEU A 181 -4.75 -1.07 -9.13
C LEU A 181 -4.57 -2.23 -10.12
N VAL A 182 -3.55 -3.06 -9.93
CA VAL A 182 -3.18 -4.12 -10.88
C VAL A 182 -2.89 -5.47 -10.21
N GLU A 183 -3.12 -6.55 -10.95
CA GLU A 183 -2.69 -7.90 -10.56
C GLU A 183 -1.18 -8.04 -10.83
N PRO A 184 -0.43 -8.86 -10.06
CA PRO A 184 0.94 -9.20 -10.40
C PRO A 184 1.02 -9.84 -11.78
N ARG A 185 2.02 -9.43 -12.57
CA ARG A 185 2.28 -10.08 -13.85
C ARG A 185 3.07 -11.37 -13.62
N GLN A 186 2.65 -12.42 -14.32
CA GLN A 186 3.43 -13.66 -14.44
C GLN A 186 4.23 -13.59 -15.74
N ILE A 187 5.44 -14.12 -15.73
CA ILE A 187 6.14 -14.46 -16.97
C ILE A 187 5.72 -15.90 -17.26
N ASP A 188 4.94 -16.11 -18.31
CA ASP A 188 4.76 -17.45 -18.85
C ASP A 188 6.16 -17.92 -19.29
N ASN A 189 6.64 -19.01 -18.69
CA ASN A 189 7.83 -19.70 -19.16
C ASN A 189 7.50 -20.34 -20.52
N CYS A 190 7.41 -19.52 -21.58
CA CYS A 190 7.65 -20.00 -22.94
C CYS A 190 9.16 -20.23 -23.06
N CYS A 191 9.58 -21.44 -22.67
CA CYS A 191 10.66 -22.14 -23.34
C CYS A 191 10.03 -23.08 -24.36
#